data_AF-A0A8S1TKG8-F1
#
_entry.id   AF-A0A8S1TKG8-F1
#
_cell.length_a   1.000
_cell.length_b   1.000
_cell.length_c   1.000
_cell.angle_alpha   90.00
_cell.angle_beta   90.00
_cell.angle_gamma   90.00
#
_symmetry.space_group_name_H-M   'P 1'
#
loop_
_entity.id
_entity.type
_entity.pdbx_description
1 polymer ?
#
loop_
_entity_poly.entity_id
_entity_poly.type
_entity_poly.pdbx_seq_one_letter_code
_entity_poly.pdbx_strand_id
1 'polypeptide(L)'
;MERRDEDCKQVGQFNQNDDKCIYISFMISFNVLFGSLFYYYSLNTSNDECTLLKQTALYFTLYCSCSIILSIITLIGNKTFNAITTMEGLIRMLFLITFLIAYIQSLQCYHLQSLTLIFLTLHALLFIIACMKSQINKTKQL
;
A
#
# COMPACT_ATOMS: atom_id res chain seq x y z
N MET A 1 14.98 43.35 9.55
CA MET A 1 14.14 42.35 10.25
C MET A 1 14.14 41.08 9.41
N GLU A 2 15.32 40.48 9.21
CA GLU A 2 15.57 39.44 8.16
C GLU A 2 15.93 38.06 8.74
N ARG A 3 16.02 37.90 10.07
CA ARG A 3 16.39 36.62 10.70
C ARG A 3 15.25 35.62 10.86
N ARG A 4 13.97 36.02 10.72
CA ARG A 4 12.83 35.11 10.96
C ARG A 4 12.44 34.23 9.77
N ASP A 5 12.87 34.56 8.56
CA ASP A 5 12.49 33.80 7.36
C ASP A 5 13.41 32.59 7.11
N GLU A 6 14.58 32.53 7.74
CA GLU A 6 15.48 31.38 7.66
C GLU A 6 15.12 30.26 8.64
N ASP A 7 14.61 30.60 9.83
CA ASP A 7 14.16 29.62 10.83
C ASP A 7 12.89 28.86 10.39
N CYS A 8 12.07 29.47 9.52
CA CYS A 8 10.86 28.84 8.98
C CYS A 8 11.18 27.80 7.88
N LYS A 9 12.40 27.79 7.32
CA LYS A 9 12.81 26.82 6.29
C LYS A 9 13.32 25.50 6.86
N GLN A 10 13.74 25.45 8.13
CA GLN A 10 14.41 24.27 8.69
C GLN A 10 13.49 23.23 9.34
N VAL A 11 12.21 23.53 9.58
CA VAL A 11 11.28 22.59 10.26
C VAL A 11 10.70 21.53 9.32
N GLY A 12 11.06 21.51 8.03
CA GLY A 12 10.43 20.65 7.03
C GLY A 12 11.36 19.97 6.02
N GLN A 13 12.68 20.12 6.11
CA GLN A 13 13.59 19.39 5.23
C GLN A 13 13.89 18.02 5.81
N PHE A 14 12.89 17.13 5.80
CA PHE A 14 13.22 15.71 5.70
C PHE A 14 14.09 15.54 4.45
N ASN A 15 15.17 14.77 4.60
CA ASN A 15 16.07 14.49 3.49
C ASN A 15 15.28 13.68 2.45
N GLN A 16 14.85 14.31 1.36
CA GLN A 16 13.91 13.72 0.39
C GLN A 16 14.36 12.35 -0.15
N ASN A 17 15.65 12.03 -0.10
CA ASN A 17 16.17 10.72 -0.49
C ASN A 17 16.01 9.65 0.60
N ASP A 18 16.17 9.99 1.88
CA ASP A 18 16.03 9.05 2.99
C ASP A 18 14.54 8.64 3.14
N ASP A 19 13.62 9.60 3.01
CA ASP A 19 12.18 9.33 3.02
C ASP A 19 11.73 8.42 1.87
N LYS A 20 12.30 8.61 0.66
CA LYS A 20 12.03 7.75 -0.49
C LYS A 20 12.52 6.33 -0.25
N CYS A 21 13.71 6.17 0.34
CA CYS A 21 14.26 4.88 0.68
C CYS A 21 13.41 4.15 1.73
N ILE A 22 12.98 4.87 2.77
CA ILE A 22 12.08 4.33 3.80
C ILE A 22 10.75 3.91 3.19
N TYR A 23 10.15 4.75 2.35
CA TYR A 23 8.89 4.44 1.66
C TYR A 23 9.01 3.19 0.78
N ILE A 24 10.06 3.10 -0.05
CA ILE A 24 10.29 1.94 -0.92
C ILE A 24 10.52 0.68 -0.08
N SER A 25 11.33 0.76 0.97
CA SER A 25 11.61 -0.38 1.86
C SER A 25 10.34 -0.89 2.54
N PHE A 26 9.47 0.03 2.99
CA PHE A 26 8.16 -0.30 3.51
C PHE A 26 7.28 -0.99 2.45
N MET A 27 7.22 -0.45 1.23
CA MET A 27 6.41 -1.03 0.15
C MET A 27 6.87 -2.43 -0.25
N ILE A 28 8.19 -2.66 -0.33
CA ILE A 28 8.77 -3.98 -0.59
C ILE A 28 8.38 -4.95 0.53
N SER A 29 8.62 -4.57 1.79
CA SER A 29 8.31 -5.42 2.95
C SER A 29 6.83 -5.78 3.00
N PHE A 30 5.97 -4.81 2.75
CA PHE A 30 4.53 -4.98 2.69
C PHE A 30 4.10 -5.95 1.59
N ASN A 31 4.63 -5.79 0.38
CA ASN A 31 4.34 -6.67 -0.75
C ASN A 31 4.84 -8.09 -0.55
N VAL A 32 6.03 -8.27 0.04
CA VAL A 32 6.57 -9.59 0.37
C VAL A 32 5.65 -10.29 1.37
N LEU A 33 5.28 -9.61 2.45
CA LEU A 33 4.44 -10.19 3.50
C LEU A 33 3.05 -10.57 2.96
N PHE A 34 2.31 -9.61 2.42
CA PHE A 34 0.94 -9.88 1.99
C PHE A 34 0.89 -10.74 0.73
N GLY A 35 1.78 -10.53 -0.24
CA GLY A 35 1.87 -11.38 -1.43
C GLY A 35 2.11 -12.85 -1.06
N SER A 36 3.05 -13.12 -0.15
CA SER A 36 3.35 -14.50 0.29
C SER A 36 2.18 -15.13 1.04
N LEU A 37 1.53 -14.37 1.94
CA LEU A 37 0.37 -14.87 2.69
C LEU A 37 -0.82 -15.15 1.78
N PHE A 38 -1.15 -14.24 0.86
CA PHE A 38 -2.24 -14.43 -0.09
C PHE A 38 -1.98 -15.61 -1.01
N TYR A 39 -0.75 -15.77 -1.51
CA TYR A 39 -0.35 -16.95 -2.27
C TYR A 39 -0.58 -18.24 -1.47
N TYR A 40 0.00 -18.32 -0.27
CA TYR A 40 -0.09 -19.50 0.58
C TYR A 40 -1.54 -19.90 0.87
N TYR A 41 -2.38 -18.97 1.33
CA TYR A 41 -3.76 -19.28 1.65
C TYR A 41 -4.62 -19.54 0.41
N SER A 42 -4.31 -18.92 -0.74
CA SER A 42 -5.03 -19.20 -1.99
C SER A 42 -4.83 -20.62 -2.47
N LEU A 43 -3.63 -21.19 -2.31
CA LEU A 43 -3.32 -22.57 -2.70
C LEU A 43 -3.89 -23.60 -1.72
N ASN A 44 -3.93 -23.26 -0.43
CA ASN A 44 -4.40 -24.17 0.62
C ASN A 44 -5.92 -24.07 0.89
N THR A 45 -6.63 -23.17 0.20
CA THR A 45 -8.09 -23.09 0.28
C THR A 45 -8.70 -24.03 -0.76
N SER A 46 -9.31 -25.13 -0.30
CA SER A 46 -9.93 -26.15 -1.14
C SER A 46 -11.42 -25.92 -1.45
N ASN A 47 -12.01 -24.82 -0.98
CA ASN A 47 -13.42 -24.53 -1.19
C ASN A 47 -13.65 -23.86 -2.56
N ASP A 48 -14.49 -24.48 -3.40
CA ASP A 48 -14.84 -23.99 -4.74
C ASP A 48 -15.65 -22.68 -4.71
N GLU A 49 -16.39 -22.43 -3.63
CA GLU A 49 -17.09 -21.16 -3.41
C GLU A 49 -16.13 -19.98 -3.22
N CYS A 50 -14.84 -20.24 -3.00
CA CYS A 50 -13.80 -19.23 -2.84
C CYS A 50 -13.11 -18.83 -4.15
N THR A 51 -13.61 -19.30 -5.30
CA THR A 51 -12.92 -19.14 -6.59
C THR A 51 -12.55 -17.68 -6.89
N LEU A 52 -13.49 -16.74 -6.68
CA LEU A 52 -13.22 -15.32 -6.96
C LEU A 52 -12.15 -14.74 -6.03
N LEU A 53 -12.22 -15.05 -4.72
CA LEU A 53 -11.25 -14.56 -3.75
C LEU A 53 -9.86 -15.18 -3.98
N LYS A 54 -9.80 -16.46 -4.34
CA LYS A 54 -8.56 -17.17 -4.73
C LYS A 54 -7.93 -16.53 -5.96
N GLN A 55 -8.70 -16.29 -7.01
CA GLN A 55 -8.21 -15.64 -8.22
C GLN A 55 -7.68 -14.24 -7.93
N THR A 56 -8.44 -13.45 -7.15
CA THR A 56 -8.02 -12.11 -6.73
C THR A 56 -6.71 -12.14 -5.95
N ALA A 57 -6.56 -13.08 -5.01
CA ALA A 57 -5.33 -13.28 -4.24
C ALA A 57 -4.13 -13.68 -5.12
N LEU A 58 -4.33 -14.52 -6.13
CA LEU A 58 -3.28 -14.90 -7.08
C LEU A 58 -2.84 -13.74 -7.97
N TYR A 59 -3.79 -12.99 -8.54
CA TYR A 59 -3.47 -11.78 -9.32
C TYR A 59 -2.77 -10.72 -8.47
N PHE A 60 -3.20 -10.56 -7.21
CA PHE A 60 -2.55 -9.67 -6.27
C PHE A 60 -1.11 -10.11 -5.95
N THR A 61 -0.88 -11.43 -5.78
CA THR A 61 0.46 -11.99 -5.58
C THR A 61 1.39 -11.69 -6.76
N LEU A 62 0.89 -11.85 -7.99
CA LEU A 62 1.64 -11.52 -9.20
C LEU A 62 1.97 -10.01 -9.23
N TYR A 63 0.99 -9.17 -8.92
CA TYR A 63 1.18 -7.73 -8.80
C TYR A 63 2.24 -7.38 -7.74
N CYS A 64 2.21 -7.99 -6.55
CA CYS A 64 3.22 -7.77 -5.51
C CYS A 64 4.62 -8.10 -6.01
N SER A 65 4.79 -9.21 -6.74
CA SER A 65 6.07 -9.59 -7.34
C SER A 65 6.58 -8.54 -8.33
N CYS A 66 5.72 -8.07 -9.24
CA CYS A 66 6.05 -7.01 -10.19
C CYS A 66 6.37 -5.69 -9.49
N SER A 67 5.59 -5.33 -8.47
CA SER A 67 5.74 -4.10 -7.68
C SER A 67 7.07 -4.08 -6.91
N ILE A 68 7.54 -5.23 -6.41
CA ILE A 68 8.86 -5.35 -5.77
C ILE A 68 9.98 -5.04 -6.77
N ILE A 69 9.93 -5.65 -7.96
CA ILE A 69 10.93 -5.41 -9.02
C ILE A 69 10.94 -3.92 -9.40
N LEU A 70 9.76 -3.34 -9.62
CA LEU A 70 9.62 -1.93 -9.98
C LEU A 70 10.13 -1.00 -8.86
N SER A 71 9.88 -1.35 -7.61
CA SER A 71 10.37 -0.60 -6.43
C SER A 71 11.89 -0.59 -6.35
N ILE A 72 12.56 -1.72 -6.63
CA ILE A 72 14.02 -1.82 -6.69
C ILE A 72 14.58 -0.94 -7.83
N ILE A 73 13.98 -1.01 -9.02
CA ILE A 73 14.38 -0.18 -10.17
C ILE A 73 14.22 1.31 -9.86
N THR A 74 13.13 1.68 -9.18
CA THR A 74 12.84 3.07 -8.80
C THR A 74 13.86 3.61 -7.80
N LEU A 75 14.41 2.75 -6.94
CA LEU A 75 15.48 3.11 -6.00
C LEU A 75 16.78 3.50 -6.72
N ILE A 76 17.03 2.92 -7.91
CA ILE A 76 18.17 3.23 -8.78
C ILE A 76 17.87 4.48 -9.63
N GLY A 77 16.61 4.67 -10.06
CA GLY A 77 16.16 5.76 -10.94
C GLY A 77 15.33 6.83 -10.24
N ASN A 78 15.98 7.87 -9.67
CA ASN A 78 15.30 8.92 -8.88
C ASN A 78 14.31 9.80 -9.68
N LYS A 79 14.41 9.86 -11.02
CA LYS A 79 13.59 10.77 -11.85
C LYS A 79 12.13 10.32 -12.06
N THR A 80 11.83 9.05 -11.84
CA THR A 80 10.49 8.48 -12.12
C THR A 80 9.69 8.14 -10.87
N PHE A 81 10.22 8.42 -9.67
CA PHE A 81 9.65 8.05 -8.38
C PHE A 81 8.17 8.44 -8.26
N ASN A 82 7.85 9.74 -8.40
CA ASN A 82 6.48 10.22 -8.20
C ASN A 82 5.45 9.58 -9.16
N ALA A 83 5.83 9.38 -10.42
CA ALA A 83 4.95 8.78 -11.41
C ALA A 83 4.69 7.30 -11.08
N ILE A 84 5.75 6.56 -10.74
CA ILE A 84 5.66 5.15 -10.37
C ILE A 84 4.84 4.97 -9.09
N THR A 85 5.11 5.75 -8.04
CA THR A 85 4.36 5.65 -6.79
C THR A 85 2.88 6.00 -6.96
N THR A 86 2.56 6.95 -7.86
CA THR A 86 1.17 7.30 -8.16
C THR A 86 0.46 6.15 -8.87
N MET A 87 1.09 5.56 -9.89
CA MET A 87 0.54 4.39 -10.60
C MET A 87 0.37 3.19 -9.68
N GLU A 88 1.35 2.89 -8.84
CA GLU A 88 1.27 1.84 -7.80
C GLU A 88 0.10 2.08 -6.85
N GLY A 89 -0.11 3.32 -6.40
CA GLY A 89 -1.25 3.69 -5.57
C GLY A 89 -2.60 3.43 -6.25
N LEU A 90 -2.73 3.80 -7.53
CA LEU A 90 -3.95 3.55 -8.31
C LEU A 90 -4.22 2.06 -8.50
N ILE A 91 -3.19 1.27 -8.82
CA ILE A 91 -3.33 -0.18 -8.97
C ILE A 91 -3.74 -0.82 -7.64
N ARG A 92 -3.15 -0.41 -6.51
CA ARG A 92 -3.56 -0.89 -5.17
C ARG A 92 -5.01 -0.55 -4.87
N MET A 93 -5.48 0.64 -5.21
CA MET A 93 -6.88 1.02 -5.05
C MET A 93 -7.82 0.09 -5.83
N LEU A 94 -7.45 -0.29 -7.06
CA LEU A 94 -8.21 -1.28 -7.82
C LEU A 94 -8.26 -2.63 -7.09
N PHE A 95 -7.12 -3.13 -6.61
CA PHE A 95 -7.09 -4.37 -5.82
C PHE A 95 -7.91 -4.29 -4.54
N LEU A 96 -7.91 -3.16 -3.83
CA LEU A 96 -8.74 -2.96 -2.64
C LEU A 96 -10.23 -3.09 -2.96
N ILE A 97 -10.68 -2.50 -4.07
CA ILE A 97 -12.07 -2.62 -4.53
C ILE A 97 -12.37 -4.07 -4.93
N THR A 98 -11.49 -4.72 -5.69
CA THR A 98 -11.67 -6.13 -6.08
C THR A 98 -11.73 -7.06 -4.87
N PHE A 99 -10.85 -6.87 -3.89
CA PHE A 99 -10.87 -7.64 -2.64
C PHE A 99 -12.15 -7.41 -1.83
N LEU A 100 -12.68 -6.17 -1.80
CA LEU A 100 -13.94 -5.88 -1.12
C LEU A 100 -15.11 -6.63 -1.77
N ILE A 101 -15.20 -6.60 -3.10
CA ILE A 101 -16.24 -7.34 -3.84
C ILE A 101 -16.09 -8.85 -3.61
N ALA A 102 -14.87 -9.37 -3.76
CA ALA A 102 -14.59 -10.79 -3.59
C ALA A 102 -14.87 -11.26 -2.15
N TYR A 103 -14.58 -10.42 -1.15
CA TYR A 103 -14.86 -10.70 0.26
C TYR A 103 -16.37 -10.85 0.53
N ILE A 104 -17.20 -9.94 -0.02
CA ILE A 104 -18.66 -10.00 0.15
C ILE A 104 -19.24 -11.27 -0.50
N GLN A 105 -18.68 -11.69 -1.63
CA GLN A 105 -19.16 -12.86 -2.38
C GLN A 105 -18.62 -14.21 -1.85
N SER A 106 -17.61 -14.22 -0.99
CA SER A 106 -16.88 -15.44 -0.59
C SER A 106 -16.79 -15.61 0.94
N LEU A 107 -17.95 -15.63 1.62
CA LEU A 107 -18.07 -15.64 3.09
C LEU A 107 -17.64 -16.95 3.80
N GLN A 108 -17.21 -17.98 3.06
CA GLN A 108 -16.86 -19.30 3.60
C GLN A 108 -15.36 -19.65 3.46
N CYS A 109 -14.50 -18.65 3.22
CA CYS A 109 -13.08 -18.86 2.92
C CYS A 109 -12.16 -18.74 4.15
N TYR A 110 -12.74 -18.76 5.36
CA TYR A 110 -12.10 -18.75 6.68
C TYR A 110 -10.79 -17.96 6.77
N HIS A 111 -9.65 -18.62 6.54
CA HIS A 111 -8.32 -18.01 6.64
C HIS A 111 -8.05 -16.97 5.55
N LEU A 112 -8.39 -17.28 4.29
CA LEU A 112 -8.20 -16.34 3.18
C LEU A 112 -9.10 -15.11 3.35
N GLN A 113 -10.34 -15.32 3.79
CA GLN A 113 -11.28 -14.24 4.10
C GLN A 113 -10.78 -13.38 5.26
N SER A 114 -10.30 -13.99 6.35
CA SER A 114 -9.74 -13.27 7.50
C SER A 114 -8.54 -12.43 7.10
N LEU A 115 -7.65 -12.97 6.27
CA LEU A 115 -6.51 -12.23 5.73
C LEU A 115 -6.96 -11.03 4.88
N THR A 116 -7.97 -11.22 4.01
CA THR A 116 -8.55 -10.12 3.23
C THR A 116 -9.14 -9.05 4.12
N LEU A 117 -9.84 -9.41 5.20
CA LEU A 117 -10.38 -8.45 6.15
C LEU A 117 -9.25 -7.65 6.84
N ILE A 118 -8.22 -8.33 7.36
CA ILE A 118 -7.05 -7.69 7.98
C ILE A 118 -6.40 -6.70 7.00
N PHE A 119 -6.20 -7.13 5.75
CA PHE A 119 -5.63 -6.31 4.70
C PHE A 119 -6.45 -5.04 4.41
N LEU A 120 -7.78 -5.17 4.30
CA LEU A 120 -8.70 -4.05 4.06
C LEU A 120 -8.73 -3.10 5.27
N THR A 121 -8.82 -3.62 6.49
CA THR A 121 -8.84 -2.80 7.72
C THR A 121 -7.53 -2.03 7.89
N LEU A 122 -6.39 -2.67 7.63
CA LEU A 122 -5.09 -2.00 7.71
C LEU A 122 -4.99 -0.82 6.74
N HIS A 123 -5.45 -0.99 5.49
CA HIS A 123 -5.47 0.09 4.51
C HIS A 123 -6.44 1.21 4.90
N ALA A 124 -7.61 0.87 5.44
CA ALA A 124 -8.56 1.86 5.94
C ALA A 124 -7.96 2.68 7.09
N LEU A 125 -7.27 2.04 8.04
CA LEU A 125 -6.58 2.73 9.13
C LEU A 125 -5.48 3.66 8.62
N LEU A 126 -4.63 3.19 7.70
CA LEU A 126 -3.59 4.02 7.08
C LEU A 126 -4.17 5.24 6.36
N PHE A 127 -5.29 5.05 5.65
CA PHE A 127 -6.02 6.14 4.99
C PHE A 127 -6.55 7.16 6.00
N ILE A 128 -7.21 6.72 7.07
CA ILE A 128 -7.73 7.60 8.13
C ILE A 128 -6.60 8.40 8.76
N ILE A 129 -5.48 7.76 9.10
CA ILE A 129 -4.31 8.43 9.69
C ILE A 129 -3.75 9.50 8.72
N ALA A 130 -3.64 9.18 7.43
CA ALA A 130 -3.18 10.12 6.41
C ALA A 130 -4.14 11.32 6.26
N CYS A 131 -5.46 11.08 6.26
CA CYS A 131 -6.47 12.12 6.22
C CYS A 131 -6.41 13.03 7.44
N MET A 132 -6.31 12.48 8.65
CA MET A 132 -6.18 13.25 9.88
C MET A 132 -4.92 14.12 9.88
N LYS A 133 -3.77 13.57 9.46
CA LYS A 133 -2.51 14.32 9.33
C LYS A 133 -2.65 15.49 8.35
N SER A 134 -3.33 15.27 7.22
CA SER A 134 -3.62 16.32 6.22
C SER A 134 -4.50 17.43 6.79
N GLN A 135 -5.55 17.09 7.54
CA GLN A 135 -6.43 18.10 8.15
C GLN A 135 -5.71 18.93 9.22
N ILE A 136 -4.90 18.30 10.08
CA ILE A 136 -4.09 19.00 11.09
C ILE A 136 -3.13 20.00 10.44
N ASN A 137 -2.49 19.62 9.34
CA ASN A 137 -1.59 20.52 8.62
C ASN A 137 -2.32 21.72 8.02
N LYS A 138 -3.55 21.53 7.51
CA LYS A 138 -4.38 22.65 7.01
C LYS A 138 -4.81 23.60 8.13
N THR A 139 -5.05 23.11 9.35
CA THR A 139 -5.46 23.96 10.48
C THR A 139 -4.31 24.78 11.07
N LYS A 140 -3.05 24.32 10.94
CA LYS A 140 -1.87 25.06 11.40
C LYS A 140 -1.40 26.17 10.43
N GLN A 141 -1.96 26.23 9.22
CA GLN A 141 -1.66 27.24 8.21
C GLN A 141 -2.67 28.42 8.19
N LEU A 142 -3.70 28.35 9.03
CA LEU A 142 -4.67 29.41 9.31
C LEU A 142 -4.29 30.11 10.62
#